data_AF-A0A2S9YZX6-F1
#
_entry.id   AF-A0A2S9YZX6-F1
#
_cell.length_a   1.000
_cell.length_b   1.000
_cell.length_c   1.000
_cell.angle_alpha   90.00
_cell.angle_beta   90.00
_cell.angle_gamma   90.00
#
_symmetry.space_group_name_H-M   'P 1'
#
loop_
_entity.id
_entity.type
_entity.pdbx_description
1 polymer ?
#
loop_
_entity_poly.entity_id
_entity_poly.type
_entity_poly.pdbx_seq_one_letter_code
_entity_poly.pdbx_strand_id
1 'polypeptide(L)'
;MGVRVAYNPQLPYKGLWVAERSMIVLRPHLHPVVERCTLAHELGHAACGHVSTPPAWLHARQEREADQYAARLLIPPDAYAAAEFDHGPHPGGIAKELGVTTHLVEVWRTLNRKDHP
;
A
#
# COMPACT_ATOMS: atom_id res chain seq x y z
N MET A 1 -17.95 -0.44 -0.44
CA MET A 1 -17.19 -0.40 -1.71
C MET A 1 -17.25 -1.80 -2.31
N GLY A 2 -17.85 -1.98 -3.49
CA GLY A 2 -18.17 -3.29 -4.07
C GLY A 2 -17.03 -3.92 -4.87
N VAL A 3 -15.83 -4.00 -4.31
CA VAL A 3 -14.64 -4.56 -4.99
C VAL A 3 -14.59 -6.07 -4.80
N ARG A 4 -14.32 -6.81 -5.88
CA ARG A 4 -14.07 -8.27 -5.84
C ARG A 4 -12.58 -8.54 -5.74
N VAL A 5 -12.20 -9.59 -5.01
CA VAL A 5 -10.81 -10.09 -4.95
C VAL A 5 -10.75 -11.46 -5.63
N ALA A 6 -9.80 -11.63 -6.54
CA ALA A 6 -9.50 -12.89 -7.20
C ALA A 6 -8.00 -13.19 -7.09
N TYR A 7 -7.63 -14.45 -7.25
CA TYR A 7 -6.24 -14.88 -7.26
C TYR A 7 -5.86 -15.44 -8.63
N ASN A 8 -4.67 -15.09 -9.13
CA ASN A 8 -4.13 -15.61 -10.39
C ASN A 8 -2.65 -16.00 -10.22
N PRO A 9 -2.29 -17.29 -10.29
CA PRO A 9 -0.90 -17.74 -10.16
C PRO A 9 0.02 -17.26 -11.28
N GLN A 10 -0.54 -16.86 -12.43
CA GLN A 10 0.21 -16.39 -13.60
C GLN A 10 0.34 -14.85 -13.63
N LEU A 11 -0.13 -14.15 -12.61
CA LEU A 11 0.00 -12.70 -12.55
C LEU A 11 1.50 -12.32 -12.48
N PRO A 12 2.01 -11.48 -13.40
CA PRO A 12 3.43 -11.12 -13.41
C PRO A 12 3.82 -10.18 -12.25
N TYR A 13 2.82 -9.56 -11.62
CA TYR A 13 2.96 -8.66 -10.47
C TYR A 13 2.40 -9.30 -9.18
N LYS A 14 2.58 -8.62 -8.05
CA LYS A 14 2.01 -9.09 -6.76
C LYS A 14 0.49 -8.87 -6.71
N GLY A 15 0.03 -7.76 -7.27
CA GLY A 15 -1.37 -7.33 -7.32
C GLY A 15 -1.66 -6.58 -8.61
N LEU A 16 -2.94 -6.44 -8.94
CA LEU A 16 -3.43 -5.64 -10.04
C LEU A 16 -4.87 -5.19 -9.79
N TRP A 17 -5.11 -3.88 -9.83
CA TRP A 17 -6.42 -3.28 -9.96
C TRP A 17 -6.91 -3.28 -11.41
N VAL A 18 -8.12 -3.83 -11.62
CA VAL A 18 -8.82 -3.86 -12.90
C VAL A 18 -10.08 -3.01 -12.80
N ALA A 19 -9.98 -1.75 -13.21
CA ALA A 19 -11.00 -0.72 -13.01
C ALA A 19 -12.35 -1.11 -13.65
N GLU A 20 -12.31 -1.59 -14.89
CA GLU A 20 -13.49 -1.93 -15.69
C GLU A 20 -14.30 -3.08 -15.08
N ARG A 21 -13.66 -3.89 -14.22
CA ARG A 21 -14.28 -5.05 -13.56
C ARG A 21 -14.54 -4.85 -12.08
N SER A 22 -14.14 -3.69 -11.54
CA SER A 22 -14.11 -3.40 -10.10
C SER A 22 -13.49 -4.57 -9.31
N MET A 23 -12.31 -4.99 -9.73
CA MET A 23 -11.68 -6.22 -9.27
C MET A 23 -10.20 -6.04 -8.97
N ILE A 24 -9.77 -6.59 -7.84
CA ILE A 24 -8.37 -6.75 -7.46
C ILE A 24 -7.97 -8.19 -7.77
N VAL A 25 -6.85 -8.36 -8.47
CA VAL A 25 -6.25 -9.67 -8.72
C VAL A 25 -4.94 -9.75 -7.94
N LEU A 26 -4.79 -10.75 -7.09
CA LEU A 26 -3.55 -11.00 -6.33
C LEU A 26 -2.84 -12.24 -6.85
N ARG A 27 -1.52 -12.25 -6.77
CA ARG A 27 -0.75 -13.48 -6.91
C ARG A 27 -0.91 -14.30 -5.62
N PRO A 28 -1.25 -15.60 -5.70
CA PRO A 28 -1.36 -16.45 -4.53
C PRO A 28 0.00 -16.72 -3.87
N HIS A 29 -0.04 -17.19 -2.61
CA HIS A 29 1.14 -17.62 -1.83
C HIS A 29 2.20 -16.53 -1.59
N LEU A 30 1.80 -15.27 -1.57
CA LEU A 30 2.65 -14.19 -1.07
C LEU A 30 2.83 -14.34 0.45
N HIS A 31 3.95 -13.87 0.97
CA HIS A 31 4.11 -13.75 2.43
C HIS A 31 2.96 -12.88 2.98
N PRO A 32 2.34 -13.22 4.13
CA PRO A 32 1.12 -12.54 4.60
C PRO A 32 1.24 -11.01 4.69
N VAL A 33 2.38 -10.50 5.16
CA VAL A 33 2.67 -9.05 5.19
C VAL A 33 2.69 -8.44 3.78
N VAL A 34 3.27 -9.13 2.81
CA VAL A 34 3.34 -8.68 1.42
C VAL A 34 1.95 -8.70 0.80
N GLU A 35 1.17 -9.77 0.99
CA GLU A 35 -0.20 -9.86 0.51
C GLU A 35 -1.08 -8.73 1.07
N ARG A 36 -1.02 -8.51 2.39
CA ARG A 36 -1.75 -7.43 3.08
C ARG A 36 -1.40 -6.05 2.51
N CYS A 37 -0.11 -5.75 2.35
CA CYS A 37 0.34 -4.46 1.83
C CYS A 37 -0.02 -4.27 0.36
N THR A 38 0.12 -5.32 -0.45
CA THR A 38 -0.30 -5.30 -1.86
C THR A 38 -1.81 -5.10 -1.98
N LEU A 39 -2.62 -5.84 -1.21
CA LEU A 39 -4.07 -5.66 -1.23
C LEU A 39 -4.48 -4.23 -0.83
N ALA A 40 -3.86 -3.65 0.19
CA ALA A 40 -4.11 -2.27 0.60
C ALA A 40 -3.73 -1.26 -0.50
N HIS A 41 -2.66 -1.51 -1.24
CA HIS A 41 -2.26 -0.71 -2.40
C HIS A 41 -3.31 -0.79 -3.52
N GLU A 42 -3.75 -1.99 -3.91
CA GLU A 42 -4.78 -2.17 -4.93
C GLU A 42 -6.14 -1.57 -4.51
N LEU A 43 -6.47 -1.63 -3.21
CA LEU A 43 -7.62 -0.91 -2.65
C LEU A 43 -7.47 0.61 -2.79
N GLY A 44 -6.25 1.13 -2.70
CA GLY A 44 -5.94 2.53 -2.96
C GLY A 44 -6.27 2.94 -4.39
N HIS A 45 -5.92 2.12 -5.38
CA HIS A 45 -6.34 2.36 -6.76
C HIS A 45 -7.86 2.41 -6.89
N ALA A 46 -8.55 1.45 -6.30
CA ALA A 46 -10.00 1.43 -6.34
C ALA A 46 -10.60 2.68 -5.65
N ALA A 47 -10.06 3.09 -4.50
CA ALA A 47 -10.62 4.15 -3.66
C ALA A 47 -10.45 5.53 -4.31
N CYS A 48 -9.35 5.72 -5.03
CA CYS A 48 -9.06 6.94 -5.79
C CYS A 48 -9.70 6.97 -7.18
N GLY A 49 -10.44 5.92 -7.59
CA GLY A 49 -11.06 5.85 -8.92
C GLY A 49 -10.05 5.76 -10.06
N HIS A 50 -8.91 5.12 -9.81
CA HIS A 50 -7.83 4.97 -10.78
C HIS A 50 -8.26 4.10 -11.97
N VAL A 51 -7.77 4.47 -13.16
CA VAL A 51 -8.02 3.75 -14.42
C VAL A 51 -6.90 2.76 -14.71
N SER A 52 -7.22 1.66 -15.39
CA SER A 52 -6.20 0.71 -15.86
C SER A 52 -5.44 1.27 -17.07
N THR A 53 -4.14 0.97 -17.16
CA THR A 53 -3.24 1.42 -18.26
C THR A 53 -3.19 2.94 -18.53
N PRO A 54 -2.96 3.78 -17.50
CA PRO A 54 -2.85 5.23 -17.68
C PRO A 54 -1.57 5.63 -18.45
N PRO A 55 -1.53 6.84 -19.07
CA PRO A 55 -0.28 7.40 -19.57
C PRO A 55 0.75 7.57 -18.43
N ALA A 56 2.05 7.54 -18.76
CA ALA A 56 3.13 7.43 -17.76
C ALA A 56 3.09 8.49 -16.63
N TRP A 57 2.78 9.75 -16.96
CA TRP A 57 2.67 10.83 -15.97
C TRP A 57 1.52 10.59 -14.98
N LEU A 58 0.41 10.00 -15.45
CA LEU A 58 -0.74 9.68 -14.61
C LEU A 58 -0.48 8.38 -13.85
N HIS A 59 0.19 7.40 -14.45
CA HIS A 59 0.64 6.18 -13.78
C HIS A 59 1.42 6.50 -12.50
N ALA A 60 2.49 7.30 -12.60
CA ALA A 60 3.31 7.65 -11.45
C ALA A 60 2.50 8.34 -10.33
N ARG A 61 1.53 9.18 -10.71
CA ARG A 61 0.62 9.82 -9.74
C ARG A 61 -0.30 8.80 -9.07
N GLN A 62 -0.89 7.89 -9.85
CA GLN A 62 -1.81 6.86 -9.34
C GLN A 62 -1.10 5.90 -8.38
N GLU A 63 0.08 5.39 -8.74
CA GLU A 63 0.89 4.52 -7.87
C GLU A 63 1.21 5.20 -6.54
N ARG A 64 1.61 6.48 -6.59
CA ARG A 64 1.90 7.27 -5.39
C ARG A 64 0.66 7.45 -4.53
N GLU A 65 -0.49 7.78 -5.13
CA GLU A 65 -1.75 7.95 -4.39
C GLU A 65 -2.24 6.62 -3.78
N ALA A 66 -2.04 5.50 -4.48
CA ALA A 66 -2.34 4.16 -3.98
C ALA A 66 -1.45 3.75 -2.79
N ASP A 67 -0.14 4.01 -2.86
CA ASP A 67 0.78 3.81 -1.75
C ASP A 67 0.42 4.67 -0.54
N GLN A 68 0.07 5.94 -0.76
CA GLN A 68 -0.35 6.85 0.31
C GLN A 68 -1.63 6.39 0.98
N TYR A 69 -2.60 5.89 0.20
CA TYR A 69 -3.80 5.28 0.73
C TYR A 69 -3.47 4.05 1.58
N ALA A 70 -2.64 3.13 1.06
CA ALA A 70 -2.23 1.93 1.78
C ALA A 70 -1.51 2.24 3.10
N ALA A 71 -0.61 3.22 3.09
CA ALA A 71 0.11 3.67 4.28
C ALA A 71 -0.84 4.24 5.33
N ARG A 72 -1.79 5.10 4.94
CA ARG A 72 -2.80 5.66 5.86
C ARG A 72 -3.75 4.58 6.42
N LEU A 73 -4.10 3.61 5.58
CA LEU A 73 -5.00 2.53 5.97
C LEU A 73 -4.35 1.57 6.96
N LEU A 74 -3.08 1.21 6.74
CA LEU A 74 -2.41 0.16 7.51
C LEU A 74 -1.58 0.68 8.69
N ILE A 75 -1.22 1.97 8.71
CA ILE A 75 -0.36 2.56 9.74
C ILE A 75 -1.11 3.69 10.47
N PRO A 76 -1.88 3.35 11.50
CA PRO A 76 -2.43 4.33 12.44
C PRO A 76 -1.30 5.16 13.08
N PRO A 77 -1.47 6.49 13.25
CA PRO A 77 -0.41 7.35 13.81
C PRO A 77 0.05 6.97 15.22
N ASP A 78 -0.87 6.52 16.07
CA ASP A 78 -0.61 6.03 17.43
C ASP A 78 0.19 4.73 17.42
N ALA A 79 -0.17 3.79 16.53
CA ALA A 79 0.59 2.55 16.33
C ALA A 79 2.00 2.83 15.83
N TYR A 80 2.17 3.76 14.88
CA TYR A 80 3.50 4.19 14.43
C TYR A 80 4.32 4.78 15.58
N ALA A 81 3.73 5.68 16.38
CA ALA A 81 4.43 6.32 17.50
C ALA A 81 4.89 5.30 18.55
N ALA A 82 4.05 4.30 18.86
CA ALA A 82 4.41 3.20 19.75
C ALA A 82 5.57 2.36 19.18
N ALA A 83 5.47 1.95 17.92
CA ALA A 83 6.53 1.16 17.27
C ALA A 83 7.86 1.95 17.16
N GLU A 84 7.80 3.26 16.91
CA GLU A 84 8.99 4.12 16.88
C GLU A 84 9.60 4.32 18.27
N PHE A 85 8.80 4.36 19.33
CA PHE A 85 9.30 4.38 20.71
C PHE A 85 10.09 3.10 21.05
N ASP A 86 9.58 1.93 20.67
CA ASP A 86 10.20 0.64 21.00
C ASP A 86 11.41 0.29 20.13
N HIS A 87 11.40 0.69 18.85
CA HIS A 87 12.43 0.32 17.88
C HIS A 87 13.33 1.49 17.44
N GLY A 88 13.10 2.69 17.95
CA GLY A 88 13.73 3.91 17.46
C GLY A 88 13.38 4.17 15.99
N PRO A 89 14.18 4.98 15.27
CA PRO A 89 13.88 5.33 13.88
C PRO A 89 14.13 4.19 12.87
N HIS A 90 14.42 2.96 13.32
CA HIS A 90 14.81 1.84 12.46
C HIS A 90 13.62 1.31 11.63
N PRO A 91 13.60 1.53 10.30
CA PRO A 91 12.43 1.23 9.46
C PRO A 91 12.00 -0.24 9.49
N GLY A 92 12.96 -1.17 9.50
CA GLY A 92 12.67 -2.61 9.53
C GLY A 92 12.11 -3.09 10.86
N GLY A 93 12.41 -2.40 11.97
CA GLY A 93 11.88 -2.73 13.30
C GLY A 93 10.42 -2.32 13.38
N ILE A 94 10.15 -1.06 13.02
CA ILE A 94 8.79 -0.51 12.91
C ILE A 94 7.94 -1.34 11.93
N ALA A 95 8.46 -1.65 10.74
CA ALA A 95 7.73 -2.43 9.75
C ALA A 95 7.33 -3.82 10.26
N LYS A 96 8.25 -4.49 10.98
CA LYS A 96 8.00 -5.79 11.59
C LYS A 96 6.91 -5.71 12.65
N GLU A 97 6.99 -4.73 13.55
CA GLU A 97 6.01 -4.52 14.63
C GLU A 97 4.61 -4.23 14.07
N LEU A 98 4.53 -3.36 13.07
CA LEU A 98 3.26 -2.97 12.46
C LEU A 98 2.69 -4.00 11.46
N GLY A 99 3.44 -5.06 11.15
CA GLY A 99 3.04 -6.05 10.15
C GLY A 99 2.90 -5.46 8.74
N VAL A 100 3.78 -4.53 8.36
CA VAL A 100 3.81 -3.87 7.05
C VAL A 100 5.19 -4.01 6.40
N THR A 101 5.32 -3.58 5.13
CA THR A 101 6.62 -3.50 4.47
C THR A 101 7.36 -2.21 4.86
N THR A 102 8.69 -2.24 4.77
CA THR A 102 9.53 -1.03 4.97
C THR A 102 9.13 0.11 4.02
N HIS A 103 8.74 -0.22 2.79
CA HIS A 103 8.23 0.75 1.81
C HIS A 103 7.04 1.56 2.36
N LEU A 104 6.04 0.91 2.97
CA LEU A 104 4.89 1.63 3.52
C LEU A 104 5.26 2.51 4.73
N VAL A 105 6.27 2.09 5.52
CA VAL A 105 6.82 2.93 6.60
C VAL A 105 7.43 4.21 6.03
N GLU A 106 8.20 4.11 4.93
CA GLU A 106 8.81 5.27 4.26
C GLU A 106 7.77 6.20 3.61
N VAL A 107 6.73 5.63 2.99
CA VAL A 107 5.60 6.38 2.45
C VAL A 107 4.89 7.14 3.57
N TRP A 108 4.60 6.46 4.70
CA TRP A 108 3.96 7.08 5.85
C TRP A 108 4.79 8.23 6.42
N ARG A 109 6.10 8.04 6.57
CA ARG A 109 7.03 9.10 7.01
C ARG A 109 6.98 10.30 6.07
N THR A 110 7.02 10.06 4.76
CA THR A 110 6.95 11.13 3.76
C THR A 110 5.64 11.93 3.86
N LEU A 111 4.52 11.25 4.11
CA LEU A 111 3.22 11.90 4.33
C LEU A 111 3.14 12.75 5.60
N ASN A 112 3.88 12.36 6.64
CA ASN A 112 3.79 12.95 7.98
C ASN A 112 5.02 13.79 8.35
N ARG A 113 5.98 13.96 7.44
CA ARG A 113 7.01 14.98 7.57
C ARG A 113 6.31 16.33 7.61
N LYS A 114 6.32 16.96 8.79
CA LYS A 114 6.05 18.39 8.90
C LYS A 114 7.22 19.08 8.22
N ASP A 115 7.01 19.67 7.05
CA ASP A 115 7.94 20.69 6.56
C ASP A 115 7.97 21.80 7.63
N HIS A 116 9.06 21.88 8.38
CA HIS A 116 9.39 23.09 9.10
C HIS A 116 9.89 24.08 8.04
N PRO A 117 9.19 25.21 7.79
CA PRO A 117 9.83 26.33 7.11
C PRO A 117 11.04 26.84 7.93
#